data_AF-A0A832III9-F1
#
_entry.id   AF-A0A832III9-F1
#
_cell.length_a   1.000
_cell.length_b   1.000
_cell.length_c   1.000
_cell.angle_alpha   90.00
_cell.angle_beta   90.00
_cell.angle_gamma   90.00
#
_symmetry.space_group_name_H-M   'P 1'
#
loop_
_entity.id
_entity.type
_entity.pdbx_description
1 polymer ?
#
loop_
_entity_poly.entity_id
_entity_poly.type
_entity_poly.pdbx_seq_one_letter_code
_entity_poly.pdbx_strand_id
1 'polypeptide(L)'
;NDKWSFFAGPKLDILLNDDVRYYSDTHFKTLGISADVGIQFNISKRVFIEARYSYSFTKQITFDYFPSNNRQTFRVGIGYRF
;
A
#
# COMPACT_ATOMS: atom_id res chain seq x y z
N ASN A 1 -8.40 21.89 -18.59
CA ASN A 1 -7.06 22.36 -18.16
C ASN A 1 -6.84 21.69 -16.81
N ASP A 2 -6.62 20.38 -16.83
CA ASP A 2 -6.97 19.53 -15.68
C ASP A 2 -5.70 19.16 -14.93
N LYS A 3 -5.39 19.97 -13.92
CA LYS A 3 -4.22 19.76 -13.05
C LYS A 3 -4.43 18.63 -12.05
N TRP A 4 -5.68 18.23 -11.82
CA TRP A 4 -6.04 17.17 -10.90
C TRP A 4 -6.31 15.86 -11.63
N SER A 5 -5.89 14.75 -11.06
CA SER A 5 -6.20 13.41 -11.54
C SER A 5 -6.54 12.52 -10.36
N PHE A 6 -7.60 11.73 -10.51
CA PHE A 6 -8.03 10.74 -9.52
C PHE A 6 -7.71 9.35 -10.03
N PHE A 7 -7.32 8.45 -9.14
CA PHE A 7 -7.08 7.07 -9.49
C PHE A 7 -7.55 6.15 -8.38
N ALA A 8 -8.00 4.96 -8.77
CA ALA A 8 -8.28 3.86 -7.86
C ALA A 8 -8.01 2.55 -8.57
N GLY A 9 -7.61 1.53 -7.83
CA GLY A 9 -7.38 0.22 -8.43
C GLY A 9 -6.98 -0.85 -7.43
N PRO A 10 -7.17 -2.12 -7.80
CA PRO A 10 -6.65 -3.23 -7.02
C PRO A 10 -5.12 -3.24 -7.07
N LYS A 11 -4.51 -3.83 -6.05
CA LYS A 11 -3.06 -4.01 -5.92
C LYS A 11 -2.78 -5.40 -5.37
N LEU A 12 -1.75 -6.03 -5.92
CA LEU A 12 -1.17 -7.25 -5.36
C LEU A 12 0.07 -6.87 -4.57
N ASP A 13 0.12 -7.31 -3.33
CA ASP A 13 1.21 -7.07 -2.40
C ASP A 13 2.00 -8.37 -2.19
N ILE A 14 3.33 -8.26 -2.25
CA ILE A 14 4.24 -9.31 -1.80
C ILE A 14 5.04 -8.72 -0.65
N LEU A 15 4.95 -9.32 0.54
CA LEU A 15 5.86 -9.00 1.64
C LEU A 15 6.92 -10.08 1.72
N LEU A 16 8.17 -9.67 1.64
CA LEU A 16 9.33 -10.49 1.93
C LEU A 16 9.79 -10.09 3.32
N ASN A 17 9.83 -11.05 4.25
CA ASN A 17 10.34 -10.82 5.60
C ASN A 17 11.47 -11.82 5.84
N ASP A 18 12.68 -11.31 6.06
CA ASP A 18 13.88 -12.12 6.28
C ASP A 18 14.05 -12.53 7.76
N ASP A 19 13.25 -11.96 8.68
CA ASP A 19 13.35 -12.17 10.14
C ASP A 19 12.45 -13.31 10.68
N VAL A 20 11.80 -14.10 9.82
CA VAL A 20 10.86 -15.18 10.22
C VAL A 20 11.59 -16.42 10.78
N ARG A 21 12.83 -16.28 11.28
CA ARG A 21 13.58 -17.38 11.91
C ARG A 21 13.33 -17.53 13.41
N TYR A 22 12.65 -16.56 14.07
CA TYR A 22 12.57 -16.52 15.54
C TYR A 22 11.20 -16.79 16.17
N TYR A 23 10.11 -16.85 15.39
CA TYR A 23 8.77 -17.10 15.95
C TYR A 23 8.12 -18.30 15.24
N SER A 24 8.12 -19.45 15.92
CA SER A 24 7.60 -20.74 15.44
C SER A 24 6.08 -20.77 15.23
N ASP A 25 5.33 -19.76 15.70
CA ASP A 25 3.86 -19.71 15.61
C ASP A 25 3.30 -18.61 14.68
N THR A 26 4.15 -17.79 14.06
CA THR A 26 3.67 -16.73 13.15
C THR A 26 3.31 -17.28 11.76
N HIS A 27 2.01 -17.34 11.46
CA HIS A 27 1.50 -17.63 10.12
C HIS A 27 1.68 -16.42 9.20
N PHE A 28 2.83 -16.33 8.53
CA PHE A 28 3.14 -15.27 7.58
C PHE A 28 2.48 -15.57 6.22
N LYS A 29 1.63 -14.67 5.73
CA LYS A 29 1.12 -14.75 4.35
C LYS A 29 1.90 -13.77 3.47
N THR A 30 2.76 -14.34 2.63
CA THR A 30 3.65 -13.62 1.69
C THR A 30 2.89 -12.81 0.66
N LEU A 31 1.71 -13.29 0.23
CA LEU A 31 0.87 -12.63 -0.76
C LEU A 31 -0.31 -11.94 -0.07
N GLY A 32 -0.67 -10.77 -0.56
CA GLY A 32 -1.95 -10.15 -0.22
C GLY A 32 -2.56 -9.34 -1.35
N ILE A 33 -3.84 -9.06 -1.15
CA ILE A 33 -4.64 -8.24 -2.06
C ILE A 33 -4.99 -6.97 -1.30
N SER A 34 -4.83 -5.84 -1.96
CA SER A 34 -5.18 -4.52 -1.46
C SER A 34 -5.86 -3.71 -2.55
N ALA A 35 -6.38 -2.54 -2.18
CA ALA A 35 -6.84 -1.54 -3.12
C ALA A 35 -6.26 -0.18 -2.75
N ASP A 36 -5.97 0.60 -3.77
CA ASP A 36 -5.48 1.97 -3.66
C ASP A 36 -6.55 2.94 -4.16
N VAL A 37 -6.65 4.09 -3.52
CA VAL A 37 -7.33 5.29 -4.01
C VAL A 37 -6.42 6.48 -3.82
N GLY A 38 -6.39 7.41 -4.77
CA GLY A 38 -5.50 8.55 -4.66
C GLY A 38 -5.86 9.70 -5.58
N ILE A 39 -5.22 10.82 -5.28
CA ILE A 39 -5.31 12.07 -6.01
C ILE A 39 -3.91 12.53 -6.38
N GLN A 40 -3.81 13.17 -7.53
CA GLN A 40 -2.57 13.67 -8.08
C GLN A 40 -2.77 15.10 -8.55
N PHE A 41 -1.82 15.97 -8.21
CA PHE A 41 -1.76 17.34 -8.67
C PHE A 41 -0.53 17.55 -9.58
N ASN A 42 -0.78 17.92 -10.82
CA ASN A 42 0.24 18.18 -11.83
C ASN A 42 0.78 19.61 -11.66
N ILE A 43 2.00 19.73 -11.11
CA ILE A 43 2.72 21.01 -11.02
C ILE A 43 3.14 21.46 -12.43
N SER A 44 3.64 20.52 -13.23
CA SER A 44 4.02 20.74 -14.62
C SER A 44 3.66 19.51 -15.47
N LYS A 45 3.99 19.53 -16.77
CA LYS A 45 3.81 18.36 -17.64
C LYS A 45 4.57 17.12 -17.14
N ARG A 46 5.63 17.33 -16.37
CA ARG A 46 6.54 16.28 -15.91
C ARG A 46 6.47 16.05 -14.40
N VAL A 47 6.27 17.08 -13.59
CA VAL A 47 6.31 16.97 -12.12
C VAL A 47 4.90 16.96 -11.53
N PHE A 48 4.66 16.07 -10.58
CA PHE A 48 3.40 15.99 -9.85
C PHE A 48 3.60 15.68 -8.37
N ILE A 49 2.60 16.03 -7.56
CA ILE A 49 2.46 15.58 -6.16
C ILE A 49 1.32 14.57 -6.12
N GLU A 50 1.44 13.52 -5.31
CA GLU A 50 0.38 12.56 -5.07
C GLU A 50 0.08 12.40 -3.57
N ALA A 51 -1.19 12.14 -3.28
CA ALA A 51 -1.63 11.60 -2.00
C ALA A 51 -2.44 10.32 -2.29
N ARG A 52 -2.13 9.25 -1.56
CA ARG A 52 -2.69 7.91 -1.78
C ARG A 52 -3.04 7.25 -0.46
N TYR A 53 -4.19 6.61 -0.43
CA TYR A 53 -4.61 5.72 0.64
C TYR A 53 -4.73 4.30 0.10
N SER A 54 -4.23 3.33 0.88
CA SER A 54 -4.22 1.91 0.56
C SER A 54 -4.89 1.13 1.68
N TYR A 55 -5.79 0.21 1.33
CA TYR A 55 -6.42 -0.72 2.26
C TYR A 55 -6.10 -2.16 1.88
N SER A 56 -5.55 -2.94 2.81
CA SER A 56 -5.20 -4.35 2.60
C SER A 56 -6.34 -5.26 3.04
N PHE A 57 -6.83 -6.12 2.15
CA PHE A 57 -7.88 -7.09 2.45
C PHE A 57 -7.32 -8.37 3.09
N THR A 58 -6.04 -8.65 2.85
CA THR A 58 -5.37 -9.83 3.39
C THR A 58 -4.71 -9.53 4.74
N LYS A 59 -5.00 -10.40 5.70
CA LYS A 59 -4.30 -10.49 6.99
C LYS A 59 -2.94 -11.14 6.76
N GLN A 60 -1.90 -10.33 6.56
CA GLN A 60 -0.53 -10.80 6.28
C GLN A 60 0.27 -11.10 7.55
N ILE A 61 -0.14 -10.53 8.69
CA ILE A 61 0.48 -10.71 10.00
C ILE A 61 -0.62 -11.09 10.99
N THR A 62 -0.51 -12.27 11.58
CA THR A 62 -1.37 -12.75 12.67
C THR A 62 -0.46 -13.10 13.85
N PHE A 63 -0.68 -12.46 14.99
CA PHE A 63 -0.10 -12.85 16.27
C PHE A 63 -1.20 -13.56 17.06
N ASP A 64 -0.94 -14.73 17.63
CA ASP A 64 -1.98 -15.56 18.28
C ASP A 64 -2.75 -14.86 19.41
N TYR A 65 -2.17 -13.80 19.98
CA TYR A 65 -2.76 -13.01 21.07
C TYR A 65 -3.37 -11.68 20.65
N PHE A 66 -3.28 -11.28 19.38
CA PHE A 66 -3.85 -10.02 18.91
C PHE A 66 -4.69 -10.21 17.64
N PRO A 67 -5.90 -9.62 17.58
CA PRO A 67 -6.70 -9.67 16.37
C PRO A 67 -5.91 -9.05 15.23
N SER A 68 -5.63 -9.87 14.22
CA SER A 68 -5.01 -9.41 12.98
C SER A 68 -5.92 -8.37 12.32
N ASN A 69 -5.45 -7.12 12.29
CA ASN A 69 -6.13 -6.00 11.67
C ASN A 69 -5.66 -5.80 10.23
N ASN A 70 -6.58 -5.34 9.39
CA ASN A 70 -6.30 -4.97 8.02
C ASN A 70 -5.34 -3.78 7.97
N ARG A 71 -4.23 -3.92 7.26
CA ARG A 71 -3.23 -2.85 7.11
C ARG A 71 -3.80 -1.72 6.26
N GLN A 72 -3.77 -0.52 6.81
CA GLN A 72 -4.07 0.72 6.10
C GLN A 72 -2.79 1.52 5.93
N THR A 73 -2.61 2.19 4.81
CA THR A 73 -1.41 2.99 4.55
C THR A 73 -1.80 4.28 3.86
N PHE A 74 -1.35 5.40 4.42
CA PHE A 74 -1.44 6.70 3.79
C PHE A 74 -0.04 7.11 3.29
N ARG A 75 0.04 7.59 2.05
CA ARG A 75 1.29 8.00 1.40
C ARG A 75 1.11 9.36 0.77
N VAL A 76 2.14 10.19 0.91
CA VAL A 76 2.31 11.44 0.17
C VAL A 76 3.63 11.37 -0.56
N GLY A 77 3.67 11.83 -1.81
CA GLY A 77 4.86 11.71 -2.64
C GLY A 77 4.95 12.78 -3.72
N ILE A 78 6.14 12.87 -4.31
CA ILE A 78 6.44 13.69 -5.49
C ILE A 78 6.91 12.74 -6.58
N GLY A 79 6.48 12.94 -7.81
CA GLY A 79 6.86 12.10 -8.95
C GLY A 79 7.20 12.88 -10.20
N TYR A 80 7.88 12.20 -11.12
CA TYR A 80 8.32 12.72 -12.41
C TYR A 80 7.83 11.78 -13.53
N ARG A 81 7.18 12.33 -14.56
CA ARG A 81 6.79 11.63 -15.80
C ARG A 81 7.85 11.87 -16.86
N PHE A 82 8.37 10.79 -17.43
CA PHE A 82 9.33 10.79 -18.54
C PHE A 82 8.61 10.99 -19.87
#